data_AF-A0A6B2L890-F1
#
_entry.id   AF-A0A6B2L890-F1
#
_cell.length_a   1.000
_cell.length_b   1.000
_cell.length_c   1.000
_cell.angle_alpha   90.00
_cell.angle_beta   90.00
_cell.angle_gamma   90.00
#
_symmetry.space_group_name_H-M   'P 1'
#
loop_
_entity.id
_entity.type
_entity.pdbx_description
1 polymer ?
#
loop_
_entity_poly.entity_id
_entity_poly.type
_entity_poly.pdbx_seq_one_letter_code
_entity_poly.pdbx_strand_id
1 'polypeptide(L)'
;MREINYNDLKDATVLRGKLEKWYGKPFWEKAIISLFVRIMVGQGKNGKEYRIAQIVQIVPSVSTYKLGKKECNQLLTLKIANKTKNFEMRYVSNDPVTEGEYDMWLKFLKKCNEEIPTVEDFERLKQKIYDADHYTYTEEDVEKEVRRNRENSLIPVNITKEKMRISQLISLELASGDKSKIASLEAQLKELNEKELEMEKLKRTGRKSFEKEKKVDQEEKAHKNKQKFSSTPKAKAETFDPYARRTTKVSVSWITAQKKEPAPTVEGGPVVSESDKSNVKEKAPKPKNVSKKILDMDLDISQLSSKVPVPFQKPQVTATALDSSVSEANTLSLTDFLKKKSLN
;
A
#
# COMPACT_ATOMS: atom_id res chain seq x y z
N MET A 1 2.53 -48.66 6.96
CA MET A 1 2.74 -47.20 6.87
C MET A 1 1.66 -46.53 7.70
N ARG A 2 2.02 -45.58 8.56
CA ARG A 2 1.05 -44.82 9.35
C ARG A 2 0.22 -43.96 8.39
N GLU A 3 -1.10 -43.97 8.54
CA GLU A 3 -1.98 -43.09 7.75
C GLU A 3 -1.73 -41.63 8.15
N ILE A 4 -1.79 -40.73 7.17
CA ILE A 4 -1.59 -39.29 7.40
C ILE A 4 -2.78 -38.80 8.20
N ASN A 5 -2.53 -38.01 9.24
CA ASN A 5 -3.60 -37.36 9.98
C ASN A 5 -3.79 -35.91 9.50
N TYR A 6 -4.99 -35.36 9.68
CA TYR A 6 -5.28 -33.94 9.47
C TYR A 6 -4.30 -33.03 10.21
N ASN A 7 -3.91 -33.40 11.44
CA ASN A 7 -2.95 -32.64 12.24
C ASN A 7 -1.57 -32.53 11.58
N ASP A 8 -1.11 -33.57 10.88
CA ASP A 8 0.19 -33.56 10.21
C ASP A 8 0.24 -32.56 9.06
N LEU A 9 -0.85 -32.50 8.29
CA LEU A 9 -0.99 -31.51 7.23
C LEU A 9 -1.12 -30.09 7.80
N LYS A 10 -1.89 -29.92 8.88
CA LYS A 10 -2.08 -28.62 9.54
C LYS A 10 -0.74 -28.04 10.00
N ASP A 11 0.11 -28.86 10.61
CA ASP A 11 1.44 -28.43 11.09
C ASP A 11 2.40 -28.12 9.94
N ALA A 12 2.30 -28.84 8.83
CA ALA A 12 3.13 -28.61 7.64
C ALA A 12 2.63 -27.46 6.75
N THR A 13 1.50 -26.84 7.08
CA THR A 13 0.91 -25.74 6.29
C THR A 13 1.43 -24.39 6.76
N VAL A 14 1.86 -23.56 5.81
CA VAL A 14 2.33 -22.20 6.06
C VAL A 14 1.20 -21.19 5.88
N LEU A 15 1.08 -20.29 6.84
CA LEU A 15 0.12 -19.19 6.84
C LEU A 15 0.68 -17.97 6.09
N ARG A 16 -0.19 -17.12 5.55
CA ARG A 16 0.24 -15.88 4.86
C ARG A 16 1.10 -14.98 5.75
N GLY A 17 0.80 -14.88 7.04
CA GLY A 17 1.60 -14.10 7.99
C GLY A 17 3.03 -14.62 8.18
N LYS A 18 3.26 -15.93 8.06
CA LYS A 18 4.62 -16.49 8.04
C LYS A 18 5.32 -16.16 6.72
N LEU A 19 4.60 -16.24 5.60
CA LEU A 19 5.13 -15.82 4.29
C LEU A 19 5.55 -14.33 4.30
N GLU A 20 4.75 -13.45 4.89
CA GLU A 20 5.09 -12.02 5.05
C GLU A 20 6.38 -11.79 5.85
N LYS A 21 6.59 -12.58 6.90
CA LYS A 21 7.79 -12.51 7.76
C LYS A 21 9.03 -13.03 7.04
N TRP A 22 8.92 -14.15 6.35
CA TRP A 22 10.04 -14.76 5.64
C TRP A 22 10.36 -14.02 4.33
N TYR A 23 9.41 -13.29 3.73
CA TYR A 23 9.63 -12.58 2.48
C TYR A 23 10.76 -11.55 2.61
N GLY A 24 11.77 -11.69 1.74
CA GLY A 24 12.99 -10.89 1.71
C GLY A 24 14.15 -11.46 2.53
N LYS A 25 13.98 -12.61 3.21
CA LYS A 25 15.10 -13.29 3.90
C LYS A 25 15.94 -14.10 2.90
N PRO A 26 17.25 -14.31 3.18
CA PRO A 26 18.17 -15.01 2.27
C PRO A 26 17.76 -16.46 1.99
N PHE A 27 17.20 -17.16 2.97
CA PHE A 27 16.76 -18.56 2.85
C PHE A 27 15.37 -18.73 2.23
N TRP A 28 14.64 -17.63 1.98
CA TRP A 28 13.23 -17.62 1.58
C TRP A 28 12.93 -18.62 0.45
N GLU A 29 13.71 -18.56 -0.61
CA GLU A 29 13.44 -19.34 -1.82
C GLU A 29 13.57 -20.84 -1.56
N LYS A 30 14.57 -21.25 -0.76
CA LYS A 30 14.82 -22.66 -0.46
C LYS A 30 13.86 -23.21 0.60
N ALA A 31 13.51 -22.40 1.60
CA ALA A 31 12.68 -22.84 2.72
C ALA A 31 11.25 -23.18 2.28
N ILE A 32 10.70 -22.41 1.34
CA ILE A 32 9.26 -22.47 1.02
C ILE A 32 8.92 -23.52 -0.04
N ILE A 33 9.90 -23.91 -0.86
CA ILE A 33 9.71 -24.97 -1.83
C ILE A 33 9.32 -26.27 -1.10
N SER A 34 8.30 -26.93 -1.65
CA SER A 34 7.65 -28.14 -1.14
C SER A 34 6.71 -27.97 0.05
N LEU A 35 6.59 -26.78 0.64
CA LEU A 35 5.63 -26.53 1.73
C LEU A 35 4.18 -26.46 1.21
N PHE A 36 3.23 -26.72 2.11
CA PHE A 36 1.81 -26.62 1.82
C PHE A 36 1.25 -25.26 2.22
N VAL A 37 0.29 -24.77 1.44
CA VAL A 37 -0.46 -23.55 1.71
C VAL A 37 -1.94 -23.74 1.47
N ARG A 38 -2.75 -23.05 2.28
CA ARG A 38 -4.20 -22.93 2.07
C ARG A 38 -4.47 -21.75 1.14
N ILE A 39 -4.86 -22.03 -0.10
CA ILE A 39 -5.09 -21.03 -1.14
C ILE A 39 -6.57 -20.83 -1.41
N MET A 40 -6.99 -19.58 -1.56
CA MET A 40 -8.31 -19.25 -2.08
C MET A 40 -8.32 -19.43 -3.60
N VAL A 41 -9.08 -20.39 -4.11
CA VAL A 41 -9.15 -20.68 -5.55
C VAL A 41 -10.23 -19.84 -6.22
N GLY A 42 -11.32 -19.52 -5.51
CA GLY A 42 -12.41 -18.72 -6.04
C GLY A 42 -13.58 -18.61 -5.08
N GLN A 43 -14.76 -18.30 -5.62
CA GLN A 43 -16.02 -18.27 -4.90
C GLN A 43 -16.86 -19.46 -5.34
N GLY A 44 -17.05 -20.42 -4.43
CA GLY A 44 -17.95 -21.55 -4.60
C GLY A 44 -19.40 -21.20 -4.21
N LYS A 45 -20.26 -22.21 -4.24
CA LYS A 45 -21.71 -22.08 -3.93
C LYS A 45 -21.98 -21.51 -2.54
N ASN A 46 -21.10 -21.79 -1.59
CA ASN A 46 -21.24 -21.40 -0.17
C ASN A 46 -20.29 -20.28 0.25
N GLY A 47 -19.73 -19.52 -0.71
CA GLY A 47 -18.75 -18.46 -0.44
C GLY A 47 -17.35 -18.83 -0.91
N LYS A 48 -16.31 -18.25 -0.29
CA LYS A 48 -14.93 -18.40 -0.74
C LYS A 48 -14.47 -19.86 -0.59
N GLU A 49 -14.03 -20.46 -1.69
CA GLU A 49 -13.57 -21.85 -1.73
C GLU A 49 -12.04 -21.89 -1.56
N TYR A 50 -11.62 -22.65 -0.56
CA TYR A 50 -10.21 -22.84 -0.23
C TYR A 50 -9.78 -24.26 -0.57
N ARG A 51 -8.53 -24.39 -1.00
CA ARG A 51 -7.90 -25.69 -1.27
C ARG A 51 -6.50 -25.71 -0.70
N ILE A 52 -6.01 -26.89 -0.38
CA ILE A 52 -4.60 -27.10 -0.03
C ILE A 52 -3.82 -27.26 -1.33
N ALA A 53 -2.71 -26.53 -1.44
CA ALA A 53 -1.80 -26.60 -2.56
C ALA A 53 -0.36 -26.73 -2.06
N GLN A 54 0.47 -27.43 -2.82
CA GLN A 54 1.90 -27.51 -2.57
C GLN A 54 2.62 -26.43 -3.37
N ILE A 55 3.63 -25.79 -2.78
CA ILE A 55 4.47 -24.82 -3.47
C ILE A 55 5.56 -25.57 -4.24
N VAL A 56 5.59 -25.37 -5.56
CA VAL A 56 6.60 -25.99 -6.43
C VAL A 56 7.75 -25.02 -6.68
N GLN A 57 7.43 -23.79 -7.05
CA GLN A 57 8.42 -22.80 -7.46
C GLN A 57 7.94 -21.37 -7.16
N ILE A 58 8.88 -20.42 -7.12
CA ILE A 58 8.64 -18.99 -7.05
C ILE A 58 8.98 -18.38 -8.41
N VAL A 59 8.07 -17.56 -8.94
CA VAL A 59 8.20 -16.94 -10.27
C VAL A 59 8.09 -15.42 -10.14
N PRO A 60 8.92 -14.60 -10.80
CA PRO A 60 8.76 -13.14 -10.76
C PRO A 60 7.43 -12.70 -11.38
N SER A 61 6.76 -11.74 -10.75
CA SER A 61 5.54 -11.10 -11.25
C SER A 61 5.87 -9.92 -12.16
N VAL A 62 5.02 -9.68 -13.16
CA VAL A 62 5.09 -8.47 -14.00
C VAL A 62 4.65 -7.23 -13.22
N SER A 63 3.72 -7.40 -12.27
CA SER A 63 3.17 -6.31 -11.45
C SER A 63 3.48 -6.51 -9.97
N THR A 64 3.82 -5.43 -9.29
CA THR A 64 3.96 -5.39 -7.84
C THR A 64 2.59 -5.36 -7.17
N TYR A 65 2.44 -6.15 -6.10
CA TYR A 65 1.21 -6.18 -5.30
C TYR A 65 1.53 -6.11 -3.81
N LYS A 66 0.56 -5.67 -3.00
CA LYS A 66 0.76 -5.54 -1.55
C LYS A 66 0.49 -6.86 -0.85
N LEU A 67 1.49 -7.34 -0.11
CA LEU A 67 1.40 -8.47 0.82
C LEU A 67 1.51 -7.93 2.26
N GLY A 68 0.36 -7.75 2.89
CA GLY A 68 0.27 -7.09 4.19
C GLY A 68 0.82 -5.66 4.11
N LYS A 69 1.97 -5.42 4.76
CA LYS A 69 2.67 -4.13 4.78
C LYS A 69 3.78 -4.00 3.74
N LYS A 70 4.24 -5.12 3.15
CA LYS A 70 5.33 -5.14 2.18
C LYS A 70 4.78 -5.15 0.76
N GLU A 71 5.55 -4.62 -0.18
CA GLU A 71 5.28 -4.80 -1.62
C GLU A 71 6.04 -6.02 -2.11
N CYS A 72 5.37 -6.86 -2.88
CA CYS A 72 5.89 -8.12 -3.41
C CYS A 72 5.80 -8.13 -4.93
N ASN A 73 6.84 -8.65 -5.56
CA ASN A 73 6.96 -8.81 -7.02
C ASN A 73 7.16 -10.28 -7.41
N GLN A 74 6.70 -11.23 -6.60
CA GLN A 74 6.87 -12.67 -6.80
C GLN A 74 5.52 -13.38 -6.76
N LEU A 75 5.34 -14.44 -7.54
CA LEU A 75 4.19 -15.34 -7.57
C LEU A 75 4.63 -16.72 -7.07
N LEU A 76 3.69 -17.46 -6.47
CA LEU A 76 3.89 -18.84 -6.10
C LEU A 76 3.28 -19.74 -7.17
N THR A 77 4.08 -20.62 -7.74
CA THR A 77 3.61 -21.71 -8.57
C THR A 77 3.11 -22.82 -7.65
N LEU A 78 1.80 -22.94 -7.56
CA LEU A 78 1.11 -23.87 -6.69
C LEU A 78 0.62 -25.08 -7.49
N LYS A 79 0.83 -26.26 -6.91
CA LYS A 79 0.36 -27.55 -7.43
C LYS A 79 -0.78 -28.07 -6.58
N ILE A 80 -1.92 -28.33 -7.22
CA ILE A 80 -3.11 -28.94 -6.62
C ILE A 80 -3.34 -30.24 -7.37
N ALA A 81 -2.89 -31.35 -6.80
CA ALA A 81 -2.76 -32.62 -7.50
C ALA A 81 -2.06 -32.38 -8.86
N ASN A 82 -2.65 -32.80 -9.98
CA ASN A 82 -2.03 -32.68 -11.30
C ASN A 82 -2.10 -31.27 -11.93
N LYS A 83 -2.70 -30.28 -11.26
CA LYS A 83 -2.86 -28.93 -11.81
C LYS A 83 -1.89 -27.96 -11.17
N THR A 84 -1.08 -27.31 -12.00
CA THR A 84 -0.13 -26.28 -11.57
C THR A 84 -0.59 -24.91 -12.07
N LYS A 85 -0.61 -23.91 -11.19
CA LYS A 85 -0.97 -22.52 -11.54
C LYS A 85 -0.23 -21.51 -10.67
N ASN A 86 0.06 -20.35 -11.23
CA ASN A 86 0.68 -19.24 -10.53
C ASN A 86 -0.37 -18.43 -9.77
N PHE A 87 -0.11 -18.17 -8.49
CA PHE A 87 -0.95 -17.37 -7.61
C PHE A 87 -0.13 -16.28 -6.90
N GLU A 88 -0.76 -15.14 -6.66
CA GLU A 88 -0.23 -14.13 -5.76
C GLU A 88 -0.32 -14.63 -4.30
N MET A 89 0.68 -14.28 -3.49
CA MET A 89 0.72 -14.67 -2.07
C MET A 89 -0.45 -14.09 -1.25
N ARG A 90 -1.10 -13.03 -1.74
CA ARG A 90 -2.29 -12.42 -1.11
C ARG A 90 -3.44 -13.41 -0.93
N TYR A 91 -3.61 -14.34 -1.87
CA TYR A 91 -4.69 -15.33 -1.86
C TYR A 91 -4.48 -16.44 -0.83
N VAL A 92 -3.29 -16.53 -0.22
CA VAL A 92 -3.01 -17.47 0.87
C VAL A 92 -3.77 -17.03 2.12
N SER A 93 -4.40 -17.98 2.81
CA SER A 93 -5.14 -17.71 4.04
C SER A 93 -4.24 -17.60 5.26
N ASN A 94 -4.75 -16.92 6.30
CA ASN A 94 -4.15 -16.91 7.63
C ASN A 94 -4.83 -17.89 8.60
N ASP A 95 -5.97 -18.47 8.23
CA ASP A 95 -6.61 -19.48 9.07
C ASP A 95 -6.03 -20.87 8.79
N PRO A 96 -5.99 -21.75 9.81
CA PRO A 96 -5.54 -23.12 9.63
C PRO A 96 -6.42 -23.89 8.63
N VAL A 97 -5.86 -24.97 8.10
CA VAL A 97 -6.58 -25.94 7.28
C VAL A 97 -7.74 -26.54 8.07
N THR A 98 -8.86 -26.81 7.42
CA THR A 98 -10.01 -27.51 8.04
C THR A 98 -10.04 -28.98 7.65
N GLU A 99 -10.70 -29.83 8.45
CA GLU A 99 -10.80 -31.27 8.17
C GLU A 99 -11.52 -31.57 6.85
N GLY A 100 -12.58 -30.80 6.53
CA GLY A 100 -13.27 -30.93 5.24
C GLY A 100 -12.38 -30.59 4.03
N GLU A 101 -11.47 -29.63 4.17
CA GLU A 101 -10.47 -29.32 3.12
C GLU A 101 -9.45 -30.45 2.96
N TYR A 102 -9.04 -31.07 4.08
CA TYR A 102 -8.15 -32.23 4.08
C TYR A 102 -8.78 -33.43 3.36
N ASP A 103 -10.03 -33.75 3.66
CA ASP A 103 -10.76 -34.83 2.98
C ASP A 103 -10.89 -34.58 1.48
N MET A 104 -11.17 -33.33 1.10
CA MET A 104 -11.20 -32.95 -0.32
C MET A 104 -9.84 -33.11 -0.97
N TRP A 105 -8.76 -32.68 -0.31
CA TRP A 105 -7.40 -32.84 -0.81
C TRP A 105 -7.02 -34.30 -1.02
N LEU A 106 -7.30 -35.19 -0.06
CA LEU A 106 -7.10 -36.63 -0.21
C LEU A 106 -7.92 -37.21 -1.38
N LYS A 107 -9.20 -36.81 -1.52
CA LYS A 107 -10.05 -37.23 -2.64
C LYS A 107 -9.49 -36.76 -3.98
N PHE A 108 -8.94 -35.55 -4.05
CA PHE A 108 -8.31 -35.03 -5.27
C PHE A 108 -7.04 -35.81 -5.62
N LEU A 109 -6.18 -36.13 -4.66
CA LEU A 109 -4.99 -36.94 -4.90
C LEU A 109 -5.34 -38.34 -5.44
N LYS A 110 -6.28 -39.02 -4.78
CA LYS A 110 -6.78 -40.34 -5.23
C LYS A 110 -7.39 -40.27 -6.63
N LYS A 111 -8.17 -39.23 -6.93
CA LYS A 111 -8.79 -39.03 -8.24
C LYS A 111 -7.77 -38.78 -9.36
N CYS A 112 -6.69 -38.09 -9.06
CA CYS A 112 -5.62 -37.80 -10.02
C CYS A 112 -4.55 -38.90 -10.06
N ASN A 113 -4.70 -39.98 -9.29
CA ASN A 113 -3.74 -41.07 -9.12
C ASN A 113 -2.33 -40.58 -8.79
N GLU A 114 -2.26 -39.58 -7.91
CA GLU A 114 -1.02 -38.95 -7.50
C GLU A 114 -0.54 -39.51 -6.17
N GLU A 115 0.78 -39.58 -6.00
CA GLU A 115 1.40 -40.10 -4.80
C GLU A 115 0.99 -39.28 -3.58
N ILE A 116 0.47 -39.97 -2.58
CA ILE A 116 0.11 -39.36 -1.30
C ILE A 116 1.41 -39.23 -0.48
N PRO A 117 1.79 -38.02 -0.03
CA PRO A 117 3.03 -37.82 0.71
C PRO A 117 3.13 -38.70 1.96
N THR A 118 4.33 -39.20 2.28
CA THR A 118 4.52 -40.08 3.44
C THR A 118 4.58 -39.26 4.74
N VAL A 119 4.32 -39.89 5.89
CA VAL A 119 4.49 -39.25 7.21
C VAL A 119 5.91 -38.70 7.40
N GLU A 120 6.93 -39.40 6.92
CA GLU A 120 8.33 -38.94 6.92
C GLU A 120 8.52 -37.64 6.13
N ASP A 121 7.79 -37.46 5.02
CA ASP A 121 7.84 -36.22 4.26
C ASP A 121 7.26 -35.06 5.07
N PHE A 122 6.14 -35.29 5.77
CA PHE A 122 5.59 -34.28 6.67
C PHE A 122 6.52 -33.93 7.82
N GLU A 123 7.22 -34.91 8.41
CA GLU A 123 8.24 -34.64 9.44
C GLU A 123 9.39 -33.78 8.90
N ARG A 124 9.88 -34.06 7.68
CA ARG A 124 10.89 -33.21 7.00
C ARG A 124 10.37 -31.80 6.73
N LEU A 125 9.09 -31.65 6.36
CA LEU A 125 8.48 -30.33 6.15
C LEU A 125 8.33 -29.56 7.48
N LYS A 126 7.96 -30.25 8.58
CA LYS A 126 7.91 -29.65 9.92
C LYS A 126 9.31 -29.17 10.35
N GLN A 127 10.35 -29.96 10.11
CA GLN A 127 11.74 -29.56 10.36
C GLN A 127 12.13 -28.34 9.53
N LYS A 128 11.81 -28.32 8.23
CA LYS A 128 12.05 -27.14 7.37
C LYS A 128 11.41 -25.86 7.92
N ILE A 129 10.18 -25.95 8.43
CA ILE A 129 9.50 -24.79 9.04
C ILE A 129 10.23 -24.35 10.31
N TYR A 130 10.66 -25.30 11.14
CA TYR A 130 11.42 -25.02 12.36
C TYR A 130 12.76 -24.35 12.07
N ASP A 131 13.51 -24.86 11.10
CA ASP A 131 14.80 -24.32 10.67
C ASP A 131 14.65 -22.91 10.08
N ALA A 132 13.57 -22.67 9.33
CA ALA A 132 13.25 -21.35 8.78
C ALA A 132 12.87 -20.34 9.87
N ASP A 133 12.16 -20.78 10.92
CA ASP A 133 11.80 -19.93 12.06
C ASP A 133 13.02 -19.60 12.96
N HIS A 134 13.99 -20.53 13.09
CA HIS A 134 15.21 -20.39 13.91
C HIS A 134 16.48 -20.11 13.11
N TYR A 135 16.33 -19.62 11.89
CA TYR A 135 17.47 -19.40 11.01
C TYR A 135 18.45 -18.36 11.58
N THR A 136 19.72 -18.77 11.70
CA THR A 136 20.84 -17.89 12.04
C THR A 136 21.45 -17.30 10.78
N TYR A 137 21.62 -15.98 10.76
CA TYR A 137 22.25 -15.30 9.63
C TYR A 137 23.74 -15.62 9.57
N THR A 138 24.18 -16.08 8.39
CA THR A 138 25.61 -16.27 8.09
C THR A 138 26.24 -14.93 7.71
N GLU A 139 27.56 -14.81 7.84
CA GLU A 139 28.30 -13.61 7.39
C GLU A 139 28.02 -13.28 5.91
N GLU A 140 27.95 -14.30 5.05
CA GLU A 140 27.61 -14.13 3.63
C GLU A 140 26.22 -13.51 3.43
N ASP A 141 25.25 -13.88 4.27
CA ASP A 141 23.88 -13.40 4.16
C ASP A 141 23.77 -11.95 4.61
N VAL A 142 24.53 -11.57 5.64
CA VAL A 142 24.66 -10.18 6.09
C VAL A 142 25.28 -9.34 4.99
N GLU A 143 26.33 -9.82 4.33
CA GLU A 143 26.97 -9.08 3.24
C GLU A 143 26.01 -8.90 2.04
N LYS A 144 25.30 -9.96 1.65
CA LYS A 144 24.28 -9.90 0.59
C LYS A 144 23.17 -8.92 0.94
N GLU A 145 22.69 -8.90 2.18
CA GLU A 145 21.65 -7.98 2.63
C GLU A 145 22.15 -6.52 2.63
N VAL A 146 23.37 -6.26 3.10
CA VAL A 146 23.99 -4.93 3.05
C VAL A 146 24.15 -4.46 1.61
N ARG A 147 24.58 -5.35 0.70
CA ARG A 147 24.72 -5.06 -0.73
C ARG A 147 23.37 -4.74 -1.37
N ARG A 148 22.38 -5.60 -1.17
CA ARG A 148 21.00 -5.41 -1.64
C ARG A 148 20.39 -4.13 -1.09
N ASN A 149 20.62 -3.81 0.18
CA ASN A 149 20.11 -2.58 0.79
C ASN A 149 20.84 -1.35 0.23
N ARG A 150 22.14 -1.42 -0.06
CA ARG A 150 22.85 -0.33 -0.75
C ARG A 150 22.32 -0.08 -2.16
N GLU A 151 21.98 -1.14 -2.91
CA GLU A 151 21.41 -1.06 -4.25
C GLU A 151 19.96 -0.54 -4.23
N ASN A 152 19.14 -1.03 -3.31
CA ASN A 152 17.71 -0.69 -3.21
C ASN A 152 17.43 0.60 -2.42
N SER A 153 18.41 1.11 -1.65
CA SER A 153 18.22 2.35 -0.92
C SER A 153 18.20 3.52 -1.90
N LEU A 154 17.00 4.00 -2.20
CA LEU A 154 16.80 5.32 -2.83
C LEU A 154 17.39 6.46 -2.00
N ILE A 155 17.61 6.22 -0.70
CA ILE A 155 18.25 7.17 0.19
C ILE A 155 19.76 6.95 0.04
N PRO A 156 20.51 7.85 -0.60
CA PRO A 156 21.96 7.73 -0.64
C PRO A 156 22.45 7.61 0.80
N VAL A 157 23.34 6.63 1.04
CA VAL A 157 24.07 6.43 2.30
C VAL A 157 24.35 7.80 2.89
N ASN A 158 23.93 8.07 4.13
CA ASN A 158 23.93 9.43 4.71
C ASN A 158 25.26 10.14 4.35
N ILE A 159 25.21 11.00 3.33
CA ILE A 159 26.41 11.47 2.61
C ILE A 159 27.33 12.18 3.60
N THR A 160 26.75 12.84 4.60
CA THR A 160 27.44 13.46 5.72
C THR A 160 28.30 12.47 6.53
N LYS A 161 27.79 11.27 6.82
CA LYS A 161 28.55 10.23 7.54
C LYS A 161 29.72 9.72 6.71
N GLU A 162 29.51 9.50 5.42
CA GLU A 162 30.57 9.00 4.55
C GLU A 162 31.66 10.05 4.31
N LYS A 163 31.28 11.33 4.13
CA LYS A 163 32.21 12.45 4.08
C LYS A 163 33.01 12.59 5.37
N MET A 164 32.36 12.45 6.53
CA MET A 164 33.03 12.47 7.83
C MET A 164 34.04 11.33 7.94
N ARG A 165 33.68 10.10 7.53
CA ARG A 165 34.57 8.95 7.51
C ARG A 165 35.79 9.17 6.61
N ILE A 166 35.59 9.64 5.39
CA ILE A 166 36.67 9.91 4.43
C ILE A 166 37.56 11.06 4.93
N SER A 167 36.97 12.12 5.48
CA SER A 167 37.73 13.23 6.06
C SER A 167 38.59 12.79 7.24
N GLN A 168 38.09 11.90 8.09
CA GLN A 168 38.87 11.28 9.16
C GLN A 168 40.01 10.43 8.59
N LEU A 169 39.76 9.60 7.57
CA LEU A 169 40.82 8.81 6.94
C LEU A 169 41.90 9.68 6.29
N ILE A 170 41.53 10.77 5.62
CA ILE A 170 42.50 11.73 5.09
C ILE A 170 43.38 12.28 6.21
N SER A 171 42.78 12.66 7.35
CA SER A 171 43.56 13.17 8.49
C SER A 171 44.55 12.14 9.07
N LEU A 172 44.18 10.86 9.05
CA LEU A 172 45.05 9.76 9.50
C LEU A 172 46.17 9.49 8.49
N GLU A 173 45.85 9.43 7.19
CA GLU A 173 46.85 9.19 6.14
C GLU A 173 47.80 10.39 5.97
N LEU A 174 47.33 11.60 6.24
CA LEU A 174 48.17 12.80 6.27
C LEU A 174 49.17 12.78 7.42
N ALA A 175 48.80 12.16 8.55
CA ALA A 175 49.75 11.87 9.64
C ALA A 175 50.74 10.73 9.28
N SER A 176 50.30 9.76 8.47
CA SER A 176 51.14 8.63 8.01
C SER A 176 52.06 8.98 6.82
N GLY A 177 51.75 10.02 6.05
CA GLY A 177 52.55 10.51 4.92
C GLY A 177 52.31 9.84 3.56
N ASP A 178 51.34 8.94 3.44
CA ASP A 178 51.05 8.19 2.21
C ASP A 178 50.25 9.03 1.18
N LYS A 179 50.96 9.83 0.38
CA LYS A 179 50.36 10.76 -0.61
C LYS A 179 49.44 10.09 -1.64
N SER A 180 49.71 8.85 -2.03
CA SER A 180 48.89 8.13 -3.01
C SER A 180 47.49 7.82 -2.48
N LYS A 181 47.38 7.39 -1.22
CA LYS A 181 46.10 7.09 -0.57
C LYS A 181 45.30 8.37 -0.32
N ILE A 182 45.98 9.45 0.08
CA ILE A 182 45.37 10.78 0.25
C ILE A 182 44.69 11.23 -1.06
N ALA A 183 45.41 11.16 -2.18
CA ALA A 183 44.85 11.54 -3.48
C ALA A 183 43.62 10.69 -3.87
N SER A 184 43.63 9.39 -3.55
CA SER A 184 42.47 8.51 -3.77
C SER A 184 41.27 8.90 -2.90
N LEU A 185 41.49 9.18 -1.62
CA LEU A 185 40.44 9.59 -0.67
C LEU A 185 39.88 10.98 -1.02
N GLU A 186 40.71 11.92 -1.45
CA GLU A 186 40.29 13.24 -1.93
C GLU A 186 39.43 13.15 -3.19
N ALA A 187 39.77 12.24 -4.12
CA ALA A 187 38.95 11.97 -5.28
C ALA A 187 37.57 11.42 -4.88
N GLN A 188 37.51 10.48 -3.93
CA GLN A 188 36.24 9.96 -3.39
C GLN A 188 35.42 11.05 -2.68
N LEU A 189 36.07 11.95 -1.94
CA LEU A 189 35.42 13.09 -1.29
C LEU A 189 34.81 14.05 -2.31
N LYS A 190 35.54 14.31 -3.41
CA LYS A 190 35.07 15.15 -4.52
C LYS A 190 33.84 14.54 -5.20
N GLU A 191 33.85 13.24 -5.46
CA GLU A 191 32.70 12.53 -6.03
C GLU A 191 31.46 12.63 -5.13
N LEU A 192 31.62 12.48 -3.81
CA LEU A 192 30.52 12.66 -2.86
C LEU A 192 30.00 14.11 -2.79
N ASN A 193 30.88 15.10 -2.93
CA ASN A 193 30.47 16.51 -3.03
C ASN A 193 29.63 16.75 -4.29
N GLU A 194 30.02 16.19 -5.43
CA GLU A 194 29.29 16.33 -6.69
C GLU A 194 27.91 15.67 -6.64
N LYS A 195 27.82 14.45 -6.09
CA LYS A 195 26.54 13.77 -5.84
C LYS A 195 25.63 14.56 -4.91
N GLU A 196 26.17 15.17 -3.86
CA GLU A 196 25.37 16.02 -2.96
C GLU A 196 24.85 17.26 -3.69
N LEU A 197 25.67 17.91 -4.52
CA LEU A 197 25.27 19.06 -5.32
C LEU A 197 24.15 18.68 -6.30
N GLU A 198 24.24 17.54 -6.96
CA GLU A 198 23.23 17.03 -7.88
C GLU A 198 21.90 16.77 -7.15
N MET A 199 21.96 16.11 -5.99
CA MET A 199 20.80 15.89 -5.14
C MET A 199 20.19 17.20 -4.61
N GLU A 200 21.02 18.19 -4.29
CA GLU A 200 20.54 19.51 -3.89
C GLU A 200 19.84 20.23 -5.04
N LYS A 201 20.38 20.16 -6.27
CA LYS A 201 19.73 20.69 -7.47
C LYS A 201 18.35 20.04 -7.68
N LEU A 202 18.25 18.72 -7.57
CA LEU A 202 16.99 17.99 -7.70
C LEU A 202 15.98 18.34 -6.59
N LYS A 203 16.46 18.50 -5.34
CA LYS A 203 15.62 18.98 -4.23
C LYS A 203 15.16 20.42 -4.44
N ARG A 204 16.02 21.30 -4.96
CA ARG A 204 15.68 22.69 -5.26
C ARG A 204 14.63 22.79 -6.36
N THR A 205 14.73 21.99 -7.42
CA THR A 205 13.69 21.95 -8.48
C THR A 205 12.37 21.39 -7.94
N GLY A 206 12.40 20.28 -7.20
CA GLY A 206 11.22 19.71 -6.56
C GLY A 206 10.55 20.67 -5.57
N ARG A 207 11.34 21.36 -4.71
CA ARG A 207 10.83 22.38 -3.79
C ARG A 207 10.19 23.55 -4.52
N LYS A 208 10.80 24.06 -5.59
CA LYS A 208 10.22 25.15 -6.41
C LYS A 208 8.88 24.73 -7.04
N SER A 209 8.76 23.49 -7.52
CA SER A 209 7.50 22.98 -8.06
C SER A 209 6.42 22.86 -6.98
N PHE A 210 6.76 22.28 -5.83
CA PHE A 210 5.84 22.17 -4.69
C PHE A 210 5.41 23.53 -4.14
N GLU A 211 6.33 24.50 -4.09
CA GLU A 211 6.02 25.86 -3.63
C GLU A 211 5.11 26.61 -4.61
N LYS A 212 5.28 26.39 -5.92
CA LYS A 212 4.34 26.88 -6.93
C LYS A 212 2.95 26.26 -6.77
N GLU A 213 2.87 24.94 -6.60
CA GLU A 213 1.61 24.21 -6.41
C GLU A 213 0.87 24.70 -5.15
N LYS A 214 1.60 24.88 -4.04
CA LYS A 214 1.03 25.43 -2.80
C LYS A 214 0.51 26.87 -2.95
N LYS A 215 1.20 27.71 -3.74
CA LYS A 215 0.73 29.07 -4.05
C LYS A 215 -0.56 29.04 -4.87
N VAL A 216 -0.62 28.19 -5.91
CA VAL A 216 -1.81 27.99 -6.74
C VAL A 216 -2.99 27.52 -5.88
N ASP A 217 -2.79 26.53 -5.01
CA ASP A 217 -3.82 26.04 -4.07
C ASP A 217 -4.32 27.14 -3.12
N GLN A 218 -3.42 27.99 -2.64
CA GLN A 218 -3.76 29.10 -1.74
C GLN A 218 -4.55 30.19 -2.48
N GLU A 219 -4.16 30.51 -3.71
CA GLU A 219 -4.87 31.45 -4.59
C GLU A 219 -6.25 30.91 -4.98
N GLU A 220 -6.39 29.63 -5.31
CA GLU A 220 -7.66 29.00 -5.62
C GLU A 220 -8.60 29.01 -4.41
N LYS A 221 -8.09 28.71 -3.21
CA LYS A 221 -8.85 28.83 -1.95
C LYS A 221 -9.27 30.27 -1.68
N ALA A 222 -8.39 31.24 -1.90
CA ALA A 222 -8.72 32.66 -1.75
C ALA A 222 -9.76 33.12 -2.78
N HIS A 223 -9.66 32.67 -4.04
CA HIS A 223 -10.61 32.98 -5.10
C HIS A 223 -11.98 32.36 -4.82
N LYS A 224 -12.04 31.08 -4.41
CA LYS A 224 -13.29 30.44 -3.95
C LYS A 224 -13.90 31.16 -2.76
N ASN A 225 -13.10 31.64 -1.81
CA ASN A 225 -13.61 32.39 -0.66
C ASN A 225 -14.18 33.76 -1.07
N LYS A 226 -13.47 34.50 -1.94
CA LYS A 226 -13.98 35.76 -2.52
C LYS A 226 -15.27 35.56 -3.30
N GLN A 227 -15.34 34.49 -4.12
CA GLN A 227 -16.53 34.16 -4.89
C GLN A 227 -17.73 33.84 -3.98
N LYS A 228 -17.52 33.06 -2.90
CA LYS A 228 -18.54 32.78 -1.89
C LYS A 228 -19.03 34.04 -1.18
N PHE A 229 -18.12 34.98 -0.90
CA PHE A 229 -18.46 36.28 -0.29
C PHE A 229 -19.18 37.22 -1.26
N SER A 230 -18.86 37.20 -2.56
CA SER A 230 -19.57 37.98 -3.57
C SER A 230 -20.92 37.39 -3.96
N SER A 231 -21.06 36.05 -3.87
CA SER A 231 -22.29 35.33 -4.21
C SER A 231 -23.27 35.20 -3.05
N THR A 232 -22.95 35.70 -1.85
CA THR A 232 -23.97 35.97 -0.85
C THR A 232 -24.74 37.22 -1.28
N PRO A 233 -25.96 37.11 -1.82
CA PRO A 233 -26.79 38.30 -2.01
C PRO A 233 -26.93 38.98 -0.65
N LYS A 234 -26.89 40.32 -0.62
CA LYS A 234 -27.41 41.10 0.51
C LYS A 234 -28.92 40.86 0.58
N ALA A 235 -29.32 39.67 1.00
CA ALA A 235 -30.69 39.25 1.08
C ALA A 235 -31.31 39.86 2.33
N LYS A 236 -32.40 40.59 2.10
CA LYS A 236 -33.24 41.21 3.12
C LYS A 236 -33.63 40.15 4.16
N ALA A 237 -33.46 40.52 5.42
CA ALA A 237 -33.60 39.65 6.58
C ALA A 237 -35.08 39.40 6.92
N GLU A 238 -35.62 38.24 6.54
CA GLU A 238 -36.88 37.71 7.11
C GLU A 238 -36.85 36.19 7.38
N THR A 239 -35.66 35.58 7.43
CA THR A 239 -35.52 34.16 7.76
C THR A 239 -34.55 33.99 8.91
N PHE A 240 -35.02 33.32 9.96
CA PHE A 240 -34.30 33.05 11.21
C PHE A 240 -32.85 32.61 10.97
N ASP A 241 -31.90 33.46 11.35
CA ASP A 241 -30.46 33.18 11.26
C ASP A 241 -30.03 32.33 12.47
N PRO A 242 -29.65 31.05 12.28
CA PRO A 242 -29.26 30.15 13.38
C PRO A 242 -27.93 30.54 14.04
N TYR A 243 -27.16 31.47 13.47
CA TYR A 243 -25.91 31.99 14.04
C TYR A 243 -26.01 33.44 14.54
N ALA A 244 -27.20 34.07 14.47
CA ALA A 244 -27.41 35.39 15.03
C ALA A 244 -27.18 35.36 16.55
N ARG A 245 -26.25 36.20 17.02
CA ARG A 245 -26.00 36.36 18.45
C ARG A 245 -27.27 36.94 19.10
N ARG A 246 -27.92 36.15 19.95
CA ARG A 246 -29.07 36.62 20.74
C ARG A 246 -28.60 37.71 21.68
N THR A 247 -29.18 38.91 21.58
CA THR A 247 -28.86 39.98 22.52
C THR A 247 -29.49 39.61 23.86
N THR A 248 -28.66 39.34 24.85
CA THR A 248 -29.10 39.04 26.21
C THR A 248 -29.08 40.34 26.99
N LYS A 249 -30.26 40.88 27.34
CA LYS A 249 -30.35 41.94 28.33
C LYS A 249 -30.20 41.28 29.70
N VAL A 250 -29.11 41.59 30.41
CA VAL A 250 -28.92 41.10 31.78
C VAL A 250 -29.95 41.80 32.67
N SER A 251 -30.90 41.04 33.22
CA SER A 251 -31.80 41.50 34.28
C SER A 251 -31.08 41.32 35.61
N VAL A 252 -30.68 42.43 36.22
CA VAL A 252 -29.93 42.42 37.49
C VAL A 252 -30.95 42.55 38.63
N SER A 253 -31.37 41.42 39.21
CA SER A 253 -32.48 41.33 40.18
C SER A 253 -32.20 41.89 41.59
N TRP A 254 -31.21 42.78 41.74
CA TRP A 254 -30.85 43.37 43.05
C TRP A 254 -30.65 44.88 43.02
N ILE A 255 -30.96 45.56 41.91
CA ILE A 255 -30.93 47.03 41.85
C ILE A 255 -32.36 47.57 41.75
N THR A 256 -32.78 48.10 42.90
CA THR A 256 -33.89 49.01 43.18
C THR A 256 -35.31 48.46 43.07
N ALA A 257 -35.79 48.02 44.23
CA ALA A 257 -37.09 48.43 44.74
C ALA A 257 -37.30 49.94 44.50
N GLN A 258 -38.08 50.28 43.48
CA GLN A 258 -38.93 51.46 43.52
C GLN A 258 -40.35 51.06 43.13
N LYS A 259 -41.22 51.20 44.13
CA LYS A 259 -42.67 51.04 44.15
C LYS A 259 -43.34 51.48 42.84
N LYS A 260 -44.20 50.62 42.30
CA LYS A 260 -45.39 51.07 41.57
C LYS A 260 -46.60 50.22 41.99
N GLU A 261 -47.63 50.93 42.44
CA GLU A 261 -48.88 50.43 43.01
C GLU A 261 -49.78 49.73 41.98
N PRO A 262 -50.83 48.99 42.41
CA PRO A 262 -51.43 47.91 41.64
C PRO A 262 -52.71 48.26 40.85
N ALA A 263 -53.07 47.30 39.98
CA ALA A 263 -54.40 46.92 39.44
C ALA A 263 -54.74 47.37 37.99
N PRO A 264 -55.65 46.66 37.25
CA PRO A 264 -56.37 45.42 37.59
C PRO A 264 -56.30 44.25 36.57
N THR A 265 -56.50 43.06 37.14
CA THR A 265 -57.16 41.83 36.68
C THR A 265 -57.94 41.86 35.36
N VAL A 266 -57.69 40.88 34.48
CA VAL A 266 -58.76 40.12 33.81
C VAL A 266 -58.37 38.65 33.75
N GLU A 267 -59.34 37.82 34.12
CA GLU A 267 -59.24 36.42 34.48
C GLU A 267 -59.21 35.46 33.28
N GLY A 268 -58.69 34.26 33.53
CA GLY A 268 -58.82 33.09 32.67
C GLY A 268 -57.77 32.00 32.95
N GLY A 269 -57.81 31.38 34.13
CA GLY A 269 -57.05 30.16 34.47
C GLY A 269 -57.66 28.88 33.86
N PRO A 270 -57.31 27.64 34.28
CA PRO A 270 -56.46 27.21 35.41
C PRO A 270 -55.20 26.41 34.98
N VAL A 271 -54.03 26.54 35.62
CA VAL A 271 -53.51 25.88 36.85
C VAL A 271 -53.52 24.35 36.81
N VAL A 272 -52.32 23.74 36.72
CA VAL A 272 -51.90 22.58 37.53
C VAL A 272 -50.41 22.73 37.89
N SER A 273 -50.13 22.84 39.19
CA SER A 273 -48.87 22.68 39.92
C SER A 273 -48.45 21.19 39.93
N GLU A 274 -47.32 20.67 40.40
CA GLU A 274 -46.14 21.07 41.16
C GLU A 274 -45.22 19.82 41.15
N SER A 275 -43.92 20.02 41.39
CA SER A 275 -43.02 19.08 42.09
C SER A 275 -42.69 17.72 41.42
N ASP A 276 -41.55 17.07 41.66
CA ASP A 276 -40.17 17.42 42.01
C ASP A 276 -39.40 16.08 41.89
N LYS A 277 -38.11 16.16 41.58
CA LYS A 277 -37.04 15.20 41.95
C LYS A 277 -37.02 13.74 41.46
N SER A 278 -36.02 13.51 40.60
CA SER A 278 -34.92 12.53 40.72
C SER A 278 -35.23 11.06 41.05
N ASN A 279 -34.76 10.13 40.20
CA ASN A 279 -33.51 9.39 40.48
C ASN A 279 -33.11 8.49 39.28
N VAL A 280 -31.80 8.35 39.12
CA VAL A 280 -31.08 7.58 38.11
C VAL A 280 -31.17 6.08 38.39
N LYS A 281 -31.42 5.26 37.36
CA LYS A 281 -30.77 3.94 37.25
C LYS A 281 -30.68 3.40 35.81
N GLU A 282 -29.43 3.24 35.43
CA GLU A 282 -28.80 2.48 34.35
C GLU A 282 -29.52 1.18 33.91
N LYS A 283 -29.66 0.97 32.58
CA LYS A 283 -29.55 -0.37 31.94
C LYS A 283 -29.42 -0.28 30.40
N ALA A 284 -28.54 -1.15 29.87
CA ALA A 284 -28.07 -1.27 28.50
C ALA A 284 -29.14 -1.55 27.41
N PRO A 285 -28.88 -1.26 26.12
CA PRO A 285 -29.81 -1.59 25.04
C PRO A 285 -29.48 -2.93 24.36
N LYS A 286 -30.52 -3.72 24.08
CA LYS A 286 -30.55 -4.76 23.03
C LYS A 286 -31.81 -4.59 22.17
N PRO A 287 -31.80 -5.11 20.93
CA PRO A 287 -32.30 -4.41 19.74
C PRO A 287 -33.75 -4.78 19.39
N LYS A 288 -34.43 -3.88 18.67
CA LYS A 288 -35.74 -4.18 18.05
C LYS A 288 -35.63 -4.13 16.53
N ASN A 289 -35.82 -5.31 15.95
CA ASN A 289 -36.30 -5.56 14.59
C ASN A 289 -37.51 -4.68 14.27
N VAL A 290 -37.55 -4.10 13.07
CA VAL A 290 -38.80 -3.93 12.32
C VAL A 290 -38.56 -4.25 10.84
N SER A 291 -39.47 -5.06 10.35
CA SER A 291 -39.57 -5.77 9.08
C SER A 291 -39.84 -4.89 7.86
N LYS A 292 -39.20 -5.30 6.76
CA LYS A 292 -39.69 -5.48 5.38
C LYS A 292 -41.07 -4.93 4.99
N LYS A 293 -41.07 -4.22 3.85
CA LYS A 293 -41.96 -4.27 2.65
C LYS A 293 -42.15 -2.81 2.15
N ILE A 294 -42.01 -2.38 0.90
CA ILE A 294 -42.18 -2.88 -0.49
C ILE A 294 -41.37 -1.87 -1.35
N LEU A 295 -40.73 -2.24 -2.45
CA LEU A 295 -41.29 -2.04 -3.80
C LEU A 295 -40.43 -2.76 -4.84
N ASP A 296 -41.12 -3.56 -5.62
CA ASP A 296 -40.69 -4.24 -6.83
C ASP A 296 -40.23 -3.22 -7.89
N MET A 297 -39.07 -3.49 -8.50
CA MET A 297 -38.73 -3.01 -9.82
C MET A 297 -38.12 -4.18 -10.58
N ASP A 298 -38.95 -4.79 -11.42
CA ASP A 298 -38.50 -5.64 -12.51
C ASP A 298 -37.65 -4.78 -13.45
N LEU A 299 -36.37 -5.12 -13.58
CA LEU A 299 -35.49 -4.57 -14.60
C LEU A 299 -34.95 -5.75 -15.41
N ASP A 300 -35.48 -5.90 -16.62
CA ASP A 300 -35.05 -6.90 -17.61
C ASP A 300 -33.58 -6.67 -18.00
N ILE A 301 -32.69 -7.57 -17.57
CA ILE A 301 -31.24 -7.57 -17.92
C ILE A 301 -30.99 -8.58 -19.05
N SER A 302 -31.78 -8.52 -20.12
CA SER A 302 -31.61 -9.33 -21.33
C SER A 302 -31.05 -8.53 -22.52
N GLN A 303 -30.59 -7.29 -22.33
CA GLN A 303 -30.05 -6.43 -23.40
C GLN A 303 -28.67 -5.77 -23.14
N LEU A 304 -27.82 -6.32 -22.27
CA LEU A 304 -26.39 -5.96 -22.27
C LEU A 304 -25.48 -7.18 -22.51
N SER A 305 -25.83 -7.94 -23.53
CA SER A 305 -24.92 -8.84 -24.24
C SER A 305 -24.60 -8.24 -25.61
N SER A 306 -23.48 -7.52 -25.71
CA SER A 306 -22.61 -7.42 -26.90
C SER A 306 -21.64 -6.23 -26.76
N LYS A 307 -20.53 -6.45 -26.06
CA LYS A 307 -19.29 -5.72 -26.34
C LYS A 307 -18.14 -6.70 -26.22
N VAL A 308 -17.84 -7.31 -27.36
CA VAL A 308 -16.64 -8.10 -27.61
C VAL A 308 -15.42 -7.21 -27.31
N PRO A 309 -14.45 -7.66 -26.49
CA PRO A 309 -13.19 -6.96 -26.35
C PRO A 309 -12.42 -7.06 -27.67
N VAL A 310 -12.15 -5.92 -28.30
CA VAL A 310 -11.22 -5.83 -29.42
C VAL A 310 -9.83 -6.25 -28.89
N PRO A 311 -9.12 -7.20 -29.54
CA PRO A 311 -7.76 -7.55 -29.14
C PRO A 311 -6.83 -6.38 -29.43
N PHE A 312 -6.12 -5.91 -28.41
CA PHE A 312 -5.06 -4.92 -28.55
C PHE A 312 -3.85 -5.61 -29.21
N GLN A 313 -3.70 -5.43 -30.52
CA GLN A 313 -2.50 -5.85 -31.25
C GLN A 313 -1.33 -4.95 -30.85
N LYS A 314 -0.25 -5.56 -30.34
CA LYS A 314 1.04 -4.89 -30.18
C LYS A 314 1.51 -4.42 -31.57
N PRO A 315 2.07 -3.22 -31.73
CA PRO A 315 2.77 -2.89 -32.96
C PRO A 315 3.96 -3.84 -33.13
N GLN A 316 3.87 -4.67 -34.16
CA GLN A 316 4.98 -5.47 -34.68
C GLN A 316 5.96 -4.50 -35.34
N VAL A 317 7.17 -4.39 -34.80
CA VAL A 317 8.27 -3.71 -35.48
C VAL A 317 8.82 -4.72 -36.48
N THR A 318 8.31 -4.71 -37.71
CA THR A 318 8.87 -5.50 -38.80
C THR A 318 10.17 -4.85 -39.25
N ALA A 319 11.28 -5.56 -39.11
CA ALA A 319 12.54 -5.22 -39.74
C ALA A 319 12.37 -5.32 -41.26
N THR A 320 12.28 -4.17 -41.94
CA THR A 320 12.38 -4.11 -43.39
C THR A 320 13.85 -4.16 -43.77
N ALA A 321 14.21 -5.16 -44.57
CA ALA A 321 15.52 -5.34 -45.17
C ALA A 321 15.90 -4.13 -46.03
N LEU A 322 17.12 -3.63 -45.83
CA LEU A 322 17.77 -2.66 -46.72
C LEU A 322 18.32 -3.44 -47.91
N ASP A 323 17.67 -3.27 -49.05
CA ASP A 323 18.21 -3.57 -50.37
C ASP A 323 19.14 -2.43 -50.81
N SER A 324 20.21 -2.84 -51.49
CA SER A 324 21.28 -2.03 -52.03
C SER A 324 20.86 -1.20 -53.24
N SER A 325 21.05 0.12 -53.22
CA SER A 325 21.55 0.91 -54.37
C SER A 325 21.55 2.43 -54.13
N VAL A 326 22.75 3.02 -54.29
CA VAL A 326 23.05 4.31 -54.96
C VAL A 326 22.37 5.60 -54.46
N SER A 327 23.15 6.47 -53.80
CA SER A 327 23.64 7.74 -54.38
C SER A 327 24.33 8.62 -53.32
N GLU A 328 25.56 9.02 -53.63
CA GLU A 328 26.35 10.01 -52.92
C GLU A 328 25.70 11.40 -53.07
N ALA A 329 25.29 12.03 -51.97
CA ALA A 329 25.16 13.49 -51.89
C ALA A 329 25.06 13.97 -50.43
N ASN A 330 25.88 14.98 -50.11
CA ASN A 330 25.74 15.95 -49.02
C ASN A 330 26.16 15.50 -47.60
N THR A 331 27.47 15.39 -47.39
CA THR A 331 28.06 15.65 -46.07
C THR A 331 28.64 17.07 -46.05
N LEU A 332 28.02 17.96 -45.28
CA LEU A 332 28.56 19.30 -45.01
C LEU A 332 29.78 19.14 -44.09
N SER A 333 30.94 19.60 -44.55
CA SER A 333 32.19 19.51 -43.81
C SER A 333 32.26 20.58 -42.70
N LEU A 334 33.00 20.26 -41.64
CA LEU A 334 33.22 21.08 -40.43
C LEU A 334 33.73 22.51 -40.72
N THR A 335 34.25 22.76 -41.91
CA THR A 335 34.73 24.08 -42.35
C THR A 335 33.59 25.06 -42.62
N ASP A 336 32.40 24.58 -43.00
CA ASP A 336 31.24 25.45 -43.28
C ASP A 336 30.54 25.93 -42.01
N PHE A 337 30.65 25.18 -40.91
CA PHE A 337 30.07 25.54 -39.63
C PHE A 337 30.82 26.70 -38.94
N LEU A 338 32.14 26.78 -39.14
CA LEU A 338 32.97 27.82 -38.53
C LEU A 338 32.83 29.18 -39.23
N LYS A 339 32.51 29.19 -40.53
CA LYS A 339 32.32 30.43 -41.30
C LYS A 339 31.01 31.15 -40.97
N LYS A 340 30.01 30.44 -40.45
CA LYS A 340 28.70 31.00 -40.09
C LYS A 340 28.67 31.63 -38.69
N LYS A 341 29.72 31.44 -37.88
CA LYS A 341 29.82 31.98 -36.52
C LYS A 341 30.66 33.27 -36.42
N SER A 342 31.30 33.70 -37.51
CA SER A 342 32.08 34.95 -37.56
C SER A 342 31.30 36.15 -38.14
N LEU A 343 30.02 35.97 -38.49
CA LEU A 343 29.10 37.07 -38.76
C LEU A 343 27.93 36.96 -37.78
N ASN A 344 28.15 37.43 -36.56
CA ASN A 344 27.16 38.04 -35.67
C ASN A 344 27.88 38.78 -34.55
#